data_AF-A0A7W1VSE5-F1
#
_entry.id   AF-A0A7W1VSE5-F1
#
_cell.length_a   1.000
_cell.length_b   1.000
_cell.length_c   1.000
_cell.angle_alpha   90.00
_cell.angle_beta   90.00
_cell.angle_gamma   90.00
#
_symmetry.space_group_name_H-M   'P 1'
#
loop_
_entity.id
_entity.type
_entity.pdbx_description
1 polymer ?
#
loop_
_entity_poly.entity_id
_entity_poly.type
_entity_poly.pdbx_seq_one_letter_code
_entity_poly.pdbx_strand_id
1 'polypeptide(L)'
;MITRKAHMSADAKEEQPAYSEHMGDAGTDQYDQDFAFSMVSADQQAIYEIDQALGRIHDGTYGICELTGKPIEPERLEAIPWTRFRFDAQKEMEKDGNQARFKYGKIGNLSSGAADQDDESGDEAD
;
A
#
# COMPACT_ATOMS: atom_id res chain seq x y z
N MET A 1 -6.15 37.59 -20.92
CA MET A 1 -6.86 36.34 -20.59
C MET A 1 -6.76 35.42 -21.80
N ILE A 2 -5.86 34.42 -21.78
CA ILE A 2 -5.56 33.56 -22.92
C ILE A 2 -6.37 32.26 -22.79
N THR A 3 -7.21 31.98 -23.77
CA THR A 3 -8.17 30.87 -23.87
C THR A 3 -7.46 29.53 -24.11
N ARG A 4 -7.12 28.80 -23.03
CA ARG A 4 -6.53 27.44 -23.08
C ARG A 4 -7.53 26.29 -23.25
N LYS A 5 -8.71 26.53 -23.84
CA LYS A 5 -9.81 25.53 -23.84
C LYS A 5 -9.89 24.66 -25.10
N ALA A 6 -9.05 24.89 -26.10
CA ALA A 6 -9.16 24.22 -27.41
C ALA A 6 -8.20 23.03 -27.64
N HIS A 7 -7.20 22.80 -26.78
CA HIS A 7 -6.25 21.69 -26.98
C HIS A 7 -6.59 20.41 -26.20
N MET A 8 -7.31 20.50 -25.07
CA MET A 8 -7.68 19.34 -24.24
C MET A 8 -8.54 18.28 -24.94
N SER A 9 -9.29 18.63 -25.99
CA SER A 9 -10.17 17.69 -26.70
C SER A 9 -9.53 17.05 -27.93
N ALA A 10 -8.34 17.50 -28.35
CA ALA A 10 -7.63 16.93 -29.49
C ALA A 10 -6.65 15.85 -29.05
N ASP A 11 -5.94 16.06 -27.93
CA ASP A 11 -5.03 15.07 -27.35
C ASP A 11 -5.76 13.83 -26.78
N ALA A 12 -7.05 13.95 -26.46
CA ALA A 12 -7.87 12.84 -25.96
C ALA A 12 -8.29 11.80 -27.02
N LYS A 13 -7.91 11.98 -28.30
CA LYS A 13 -8.34 11.11 -29.41
C LYS A 13 -7.26 10.23 -30.01
N GLU A 14 -6.00 10.43 -29.65
CA GLU A 14 -4.94 9.44 -29.90
C GLU A 14 -4.59 8.75 -28.57
N GLU A 15 -5.53 7.93 -28.10
CA GLU A 15 -5.17 6.86 -27.16
C GLU A 15 -4.34 5.85 -27.97
N GLN A 16 -3.02 5.92 -27.83
CA GLN A 16 -2.18 4.82 -28.28
C GLN A 16 -2.55 3.58 -27.46
N PRO A 17 -2.68 2.39 -28.09
CA PRO A 17 -2.83 1.18 -27.31
C PRO A 17 -1.57 1.05 -26.45
N ALA A 18 -1.73 1.05 -25.12
CA ALA A 18 -0.64 0.88 -24.16
C ALA A 18 -0.07 -0.57 -24.16
N TYR A 19 -0.45 -1.37 -25.16
CA TYR A 19 -0.28 -2.80 -25.27
C TYR A 19 -0.13 -3.18 -26.74
N SER A 20 0.67 -4.20 -27.02
CA SER A 20 0.80 -4.80 -28.33
C SER A 20 -0.50 -5.53 -28.71
N GLU A 21 -0.95 -5.36 -29.96
CA GLU A 21 -2.14 -6.07 -30.49
C GLU A 21 -1.85 -7.56 -30.78
N HIS A 22 -0.61 -8.00 -30.62
CA HIS A 22 -0.21 -9.37 -30.87
C HIS A 22 -0.49 -10.24 -29.63
N MET A 23 -1.30 -11.30 -29.79
CA MET A 23 -1.61 -12.22 -28.67
C MET A 23 -0.37 -12.84 -28.01
N GLY A 24 0.76 -12.92 -28.73
CA GLY A 24 2.03 -13.42 -28.18
C GLY A 24 2.70 -12.47 -27.19
N ASP A 25 2.33 -11.19 -27.18
CA ASP A 25 2.94 -10.15 -26.36
C ASP A 25 2.11 -9.82 -25.11
N ALA A 26 0.84 -10.26 -25.08
CA ALA A 26 -0.09 -10.01 -23.97
C ALA A 26 0.44 -10.46 -22.60
N GLY A 27 1.25 -11.52 -22.55
CA GLY A 27 1.88 -11.97 -21.31
C GLY A 27 2.98 -11.03 -20.80
N THR A 28 3.77 -10.47 -21.72
CA THR A 28 4.82 -9.49 -21.39
C THR A 28 4.20 -8.17 -20.98
N ASP A 29 3.21 -7.68 -21.74
CA ASP A 29 2.51 -6.43 -21.43
C ASP A 29 1.83 -6.48 -20.05
N GLN A 30 1.23 -7.63 -19.71
CA GLN A 30 0.63 -7.82 -18.39
C GLN A 30 1.68 -7.83 -17.29
N TYR A 31 2.82 -8.50 -17.50
CA TYR A 31 3.93 -8.52 -16.54
C TYR A 31 4.47 -7.11 -16.28
N ASP A 32 4.67 -6.33 -17.34
CA ASP A 32 5.21 -4.96 -17.23
C ASP A 32 4.23 -4.04 -16.48
N GLN A 33 2.93 -4.19 -16.71
CA GLN A 33 1.90 -3.50 -15.95
C GLN A 33 1.93 -3.90 -14.47
N ASP A 34 1.88 -5.21 -14.18
CA ASP A 34 1.90 -5.72 -12.80
C ASP A 34 3.15 -5.26 -12.04
N PHE A 35 4.30 -5.25 -12.72
CA PHE A 35 5.56 -4.74 -12.17
C PHE A 35 5.49 -3.24 -11.86
N ALA A 36 4.98 -2.43 -12.79
CA ALA A 36 4.79 -0.99 -12.58
C ALA A 36 3.83 -0.71 -11.42
N PHE A 37 2.72 -1.46 -11.32
CA PHE A 37 1.79 -1.35 -10.21
C PHE A 37 2.43 -1.73 -8.87
N SER A 38 3.26 -2.78 -8.84
CA SER A 38 3.98 -3.18 -7.63
C SER A 38 4.92 -2.08 -7.12
N MET A 39 5.63 -1.40 -8.03
CA MET A 39 6.52 -0.28 -7.69
C MET A 39 5.74 0.90 -7.08
N VAL A 40 4.66 1.33 -7.73
CA VAL A 40 3.81 2.42 -7.22
C VAL A 40 3.19 2.06 -5.86
N SER A 41 2.78 0.81 -5.68
CA SER A 41 2.23 0.32 -4.41
C SER A 41 3.27 0.38 -3.28
N ALA A 42 4.52 0.04 -3.58
CA ALA A 42 5.62 0.14 -2.61
C ALA A 42 5.91 1.59 -2.21
N ASP A 43 5.89 2.52 -3.16
CA ASP A 43 6.09 3.95 -2.90
C ASP A 43 4.98 4.55 -2.03
N GLN A 44 3.72 4.24 -2.34
CA GLN A 44 2.58 4.67 -1.52
C GLN A 44 2.69 4.15 -0.08
N GLN A 45 3.13 2.90 0.09
CA GLN A 45 3.35 2.33 1.40
C GLN A 45 4.49 3.02 2.16
N ALA A 46 5.58 3.38 1.48
CA ALA A 46 6.67 4.14 2.09
C ALA A 46 6.20 5.52 2.57
N ILE A 47 5.40 6.23 1.76
CA ILE A 47 4.81 7.53 2.12
C ILE A 47 3.94 7.39 3.38
N TYR A 48 3.07 6.38 3.41
CA TYR A 48 2.22 6.12 4.58
C TYR A 48 3.04 5.88 5.86
N GLU A 49 4.09 5.05 5.79
CA GLU A 49 4.95 4.79 6.94
C GLU A 49 5.70 6.05 7.42
N ILE A 50 6.09 6.93 6.49
CA ILE A 50 6.67 8.24 6.82
C ILE A 50 5.64 9.10 7.56
N ASP A 51 4.40 9.18 7.08
CA ASP A 51 3.34 9.94 7.75
C ASP A 51 3.04 9.40 9.15
N GLN A 52 3.02 8.07 9.32
CA GLN A 52 2.89 7.45 10.64
C GLN A 52 4.07 7.80 11.55
N ALA A 53 5.30 7.79 11.03
CA ALA A 53 6.48 8.16 11.79
C ALA A 53 6.45 9.63 12.23
N LEU A 54 6.00 10.54 11.36
CA LEU A 54 5.76 11.95 11.70
C LEU A 54 4.70 12.09 12.81
N GLY A 55 3.62 11.31 12.73
CA GLY A 55 2.61 11.22 13.79
C GLY A 55 3.23 10.79 15.14
N ARG A 56 4.07 9.74 15.15
CA ARG A 56 4.78 9.31 16.36
C ARG A 56 5.73 10.37 16.92
N ILE A 57 6.34 11.20 16.07
CA ILE A 57 7.18 12.32 16.53
C ILE A 57 6.32 13.35 17.25
N HIS A 58 5.18 13.73 16.67
CA HIS A 58 4.24 14.66 17.29
C HIS A 58 3.73 14.15 18.64
N ASP A 59 3.43 12.85 18.73
CA ASP A 59 2.91 12.22 19.94
C ASP A 59 4.00 11.87 20.97
N GLY A 60 5.28 12.12 20.65
CA GLY A 60 6.42 11.84 21.53
C GLY A 60 6.73 10.35 21.70
N THR A 61 6.21 9.48 20.84
CA THR A 61 6.40 8.02 20.86
C THR A 61 7.41 7.52 19.81
N TYR A 62 8.00 8.44 19.05
CA TYR A 62 9.02 8.11 18.05
C TYR A 62 10.22 7.40 18.67
N GLY A 63 10.70 6.36 17.98
CA GLY A 63 11.80 5.52 18.46
C GLY A 63 11.39 4.46 19.49
N ILE A 64 10.10 4.26 19.76
CA ILE A 64 9.61 3.15 20.59
C ILE A 64 8.99 2.06 19.70
N CYS A 65 9.39 0.81 19.92
CA CYS A 65 8.89 -0.34 19.17
C CYS A 65 7.43 -0.62 19.49
N GLU A 66 6.56 -0.65 18.48
CA GLU A 66 5.12 -0.87 18.68
C GLU A 66 4.78 -2.29 19.16
N LEU A 67 5.64 -3.28 18.87
CA LEU A 67 5.41 -4.68 19.28
C LEU A 67 5.84 -4.93 20.73
N THR A 68 6.97 -4.37 21.15
CA THR A 68 7.63 -4.73 22.42
C THR A 68 7.64 -3.60 23.45
N GLY A 69 7.30 -2.37 23.05
CA GLY A 69 7.39 -1.17 23.89
C GLY A 69 8.83 -0.74 24.23
N LYS A 70 9.85 -1.38 23.63
CA LYS A 70 11.27 -1.11 23.90
C LYS A 70 11.84 -0.09 22.90
N PRO A 71 12.90 0.67 23.26
CA PRO A 71 13.51 1.66 22.35
C PRO A 71 14.14 0.99 21.13
N ILE A 72 13.96 1.61 19.96
CA ILE A 72 14.54 1.22 18.67
C ILE A 72 16.01 1.66 18.62
N GLU A 73 16.87 0.81 18.04
CA GLU A 73 18.29 1.10 17.89
C GLU A 73 18.51 2.41 17.11
N PRO A 74 19.35 3.34 17.59
CA PRO A 74 19.57 4.62 16.91
C PRO A 74 20.15 4.45 15.52
N GLU A 75 21.12 3.53 15.34
CA GLU A 75 21.71 3.18 14.03
C GLU A 75 20.63 2.76 13.01
N ARG A 76 19.56 2.13 13.49
CA ARG A 76 18.44 1.70 12.66
C ARG A 76 17.54 2.87 12.27
N LEU A 77 17.28 3.81 13.18
CA LEU A 77 16.52 5.01 12.89
C LEU A 77 17.29 5.96 11.95
N GLU A 78 18.62 5.97 12.01
CA GLU A 78 19.46 6.68 11.04
C GLU A 78 19.37 6.07 9.64
N ALA A 79 19.34 4.74 9.53
CA ALA A 79 19.24 4.05 8.25
C ALA A 79 17.82 4.03 7.68
N ILE A 80 16.80 3.81 8.52
CA ILE A 80 15.38 3.68 8.15
C ILE A 80 14.53 4.48 9.14
N PRO A 81 14.37 5.80 8.94
CA PRO A 81 13.73 6.68 9.92
C PRO A 81 12.26 6.36 10.22
N TRP A 82 11.54 5.74 9.29
CA TRP A 82 10.12 5.42 9.46
C TRP A 82 9.87 4.04 10.11
N THR A 83 10.90 3.30 10.49
CA THR A 83 10.74 1.95 11.09
C THR A 83 9.86 1.98 12.36
N ARG A 84 8.95 0.99 12.45
CA ARG A 84 8.03 0.80 13.60
C ARG A 84 8.58 -0.16 14.66
N PHE A 85 9.54 -1.00 14.26
CA PHE A 85 10.01 -2.13 15.06
C PHE A 85 11.52 -2.13 15.23
N ARG A 86 11.96 -2.72 16.34
CA ARG A 86 13.35 -3.16 16.58
C ARG A 86 13.72 -4.31 15.68
N PHE A 87 15.03 -4.50 15.46
CA PHE A 87 15.55 -5.61 14.65
C PHE A 87 15.09 -6.98 15.18
N ASP A 88 15.22 -7.23 16.49
CA ASP A 88 14.84 -8.50 17.11
C ASP A 88 13.35 -8.81 16.91
N ALA A 89 12.51 -7.80 17.10
CA ALA A 89 11.06 -7.90 16.96
C ALA A 89 10.67 -8.20 15.50
N GLN A 90 11.29 -7.50 14.54
CA GLN A 90 11.07 -7.77 13.13
C GLN A 90 11.50 -9.21 12.75
N LYS A 91 12.67 -9.65 13.22
CA LYS A 91 13.18 -10.99 12.93
C LYS A 91 12.27 -12.10 13.45
N GLU A 92 11.68 -11.91 14.63
CA GLU A 92 10.71 -12.85 15.21
C GLU A 92 9.42 -12.90 14.38
N MET A 93 8.90 -11.74 13.97
CA MET A 93 7.73 -11.67 13.08
C MET A 93 7.96 -12.34 11.72
N GLU A 94 9.17 -12.21 11.17
CA GLU A 94 9.55 -12.86 9.91
C GLU A 94 9.59 -14.38 10.05
N LYS A 95 10.08 -14.89 11.18
CA LYS A 95 10.13 -16.33 11.50
C LYS A 95 8.74 -16.92 11.68
N ASP A 96 7.83 -16.20 12.32
CA ASP A 96 6.47 -16.66 12.60
C ASP A 96 5.55 -16.62 11.36
N GLY A 97 6.07 -16.21 10.20
CA GLY A 97 5.28 -16.05 8.97
C GLY A 97 4.20 -14.97 9.08
N ASN A 98 4.20 -14.21 10.17
CA ASN A 98 3.15 -13.25 10.54
C ASN A 98 3.29 -11.91 9.79
N GLN A 99 4.00 -11.91 8.67
CA GLN A 99 4.34 -10.72 7.90
C GLN A 99 3.11 -10.01 7.32
N ALA A 100 2.04 -10.76 7.03
CA ALA A 100 0.89 -10.24 6.28
C ALA A 100 0.02 -9.27 7.08
N ARG A 101 0.07 -9.28 8.42
CA ARG A 101 -0.84 -8.49 9.28
C ARG A 101 -0.27 -7.17 9.79
N PHE A 102 1.02 -6.90 9.59
CA PHE A 102 1.67 -5.68 10.08
C PHE A 102 2.49 -4.92 9.01
N LYS A 103 2.84 -5.56 7.89
CA LYS A 103 3.55 -4.91 6.77
C LYS A 103 2.76 -3.79 6.10
N TYR A 104 1.47 -3.79 6.32
CA TYR A 104 0.56 -2.77 5.86
C TYR A 104 -0.04 -2.18 7.12
N GLY A 105 0.09 -0.87 7.33
CA GLY A 105 -0.82 -0.19 8.24
C GLY A 105 -2.26 -0.38 7.78
N LYS A 106 -3.20 0.38 8.34
CA LYS A 106 -4.58 0.36 7.84
C LYS A 106 -4.67 1.12 6.50
N ILE A 107 -3.83 0.79 5.53
CA ILE A 107 -4.15 1.01 4.13
C ILE A 107 -5.34 0.11 3.88
N GLY A 108 -6.51 0.73 3.80
CA GLY A 108 -7.69 0.10 3.25
C GLY A 108 -7.32 -0.35 1.85
N ASN A 109 -6.91 -1.62 1.74
CA ASN A 109 -6.73 -2.25 0.47
C ASN A 109 -8.10 -2.22 -0.21
N LEU A 110 -8.22 -1.55 -1.36
CA LEU A 110 -9.43 -1.45 -2.18
C LEU A 110 -9.87 -2.81 -2.78
N SER A 111 -9.37 -3.93 -2.24
CA SER A 111 -9.85 -5.28 -2.57
C SER A 111 -10.59 -5.97 -1.43
N SER A 112 -10.92 -5.29 -0.32
CA SER A 112 -11.90 -5.84 0.62
C SER A 112 -13.32 -5.60 0.08
N GLY A 113 -13.71 -6.39 -0.92
CA GLY A 113 -15.08 -6.86 -1.00
C GLY A 113 -15.35 -7.71 0.23
N ALA A 114 -15.54 -7.06 1.38
CA ALA A 114 -16.12 -7.68 2.54
C ALA A 114 -17.59 -7.91 2.18
N ALA A 115 -17.94 -9.17 1.98
CA ALA A 115 -19.30 -9.63 1.91
C ALA A 115 -20.01 -9.26 3.22
N ASP A 116 -20.80 -8.19 3.20
CA ASP A 116 -22.00 -8.11 4.03
C ASP A 116 -23.08 -8.91 3.28
N GLN A 117 -23.10 -10.22 3.55
CA GLN A 117 -24.30 -11.03 3.35
C GLN A 117 -25.07 -10.95 4.65
N ASP A 118 -26.03 -10.03 4.68
CA ASP A 118 -27.06 -9.97 5.70
C ASP A 118 -27.98 -11.17 5.46
N ASP A 119 -27.62 -12.31 6.06
CA ASP A 119 -28.44 -13.52 6.08
C ASP A 119 -29.63 -13.28 7.05
N GLU A 120 -30.68 -12.63 6.56
CA GLU A 120 -31.95 -12.50 7.28
C GLU A 120 -32.77 -13.79 7.06
N SER A 121 -32.48 -14.82 7.84
CA SER A 121 -33.35 -15.99 7.96
C SER A 121 -34.57 -15.63 8.82
N GLY A 122 -35.62 -15.14 8.17
CA GLY A 122 -36.96 -15.09 8.74
C GLY A 122 -37.62 -16.46 8.70
N ASP A 123 -37.72 -17.10 9.87
CA ASP A 123 -38.59 -18.24 10.15
C ASP A 123 -40.05 -17.90 9.76
N GLU A 124 -40.59 -18.55 8.73
CA GLU A 124 -42.04 -18.67 8.55
C GLU A 124 -42.52 -19.95 9.25
N ALA A 125 -43.09 -19.77 10.44
CA ALA A 125 -43.87 -20.77 11.15
C ALA A 125 -45.30 -20.25 11.32
N ASP A 126 -46.20 -20.64 10.41
CA ASP A 126 -47.53 -21.28 10.62
C ASP A 126 -48.31 -21.34 9.30
#